data_AF-A0A5P9CIZ8-F1
#
_entry.id   AF-A0A5P9CIZ8-F1
#
_cell.length_a   1.000
_cell.length_b   1.000
_cell.length_c   1.000
_cell.angle_alpha   90.00
_cell.angle_beta   90.00
_cell.angle_gamma   90.00
#
_symmetry.space_group_name_H-M   'P 1'
#
loop_
_entity.id
_entity.type
_entity.pdbx_description
1 polymer ?
#
loop_
_entity_poly.entity_id
_entity_poly.type
_entity_poly.pdbx_seq_one_letter_code
_entity_poly.pdbx_strand_id
1 'polypeptide(L)'
;MVQAMAINSARVLKGKEPLPMICSTLSRGALTSSIAEFKDKELQSSLKKGGFYEEKMSSCIKSLGVEMVHNNFPLETKTLGEYKAINQLNVIDPKTLPENTIDTIYVIGHGEAGRPHLYDTIEGSGSKPISDVISDISSLVRKKSNHK
;
A
#
# COMPACT_ATOMS: atom_id res chain seq x y z
N MET A 1 -2.86 -0.14 -7.10
CA MET A 1 -1.58 0.31 -6.48
C MET A 1 -1.64 1.74 -5.95
N VAL A 2 -2.12 2.71 -6.76
CA VAL A 2 -2.13 4.14 -6.42
C VAL A 2 -2.74 4.43 -5.03
N GLN A 3 -3.87 3.81 -4.69
CA GLN A 3 -4.51 3.98 -3.38
C GLN A 3 -3.65 3.44 -2.22
N ALA A 4 -2.97 2.30 -2.40
CA ALA A 4 -2.06 1.75 -1.39
C ALA A 4 -0.86 2.67 -1.15
N MET A 5 -0.30 3.25 -2.22
CA MET A 5 0.73 4.28 -2.11
C MET A 5 0.22 5.50 -1.35
N ALA A 6 -0.94 6.05 -1.73
CA ALA A 6 -1.48 7.26 -1.08
C ALA A 6 -1.64 7.07 0.44
N ILE A 7 -2.12 5.90 0.88
CA ILE A 7 -2.21 5.56 2.31
C ILE A 7 -0.82 5.53 2.96
N ASN A 8 0.15 4.90 2.30
CA ASN A 8 1.50 4.75 2.84
C ASN A 8 2.33 6.03 2.78
N SER A 9 2.09 6.94 1.83
CA SER A 9 2.80 8.22 1.68
C SER A 9 2.77 9.06 2.94
N ALA A 10 1.60 9.19 3.57
CA ALA A 10 1.46 9.95 4.81
C ALA A 10 2.23 9.30 5.98
N ARG A 11 2.33 7.97 6.01
CA ARG A 11 3.05 7.24 7.06
C ARG A 11 4.56 7.42 6.92
N VAL A 12 5.10 7.18 5.73
CA VAL A 12 6.54 7.25 5.48
C VAL A 12 7.08 8.68 5.61
N LEU A 13 6.29 9.70 5.24
CA LEU A 13 6.66 11.10 5.48
C LEU A 13 6.78 11.42 6.98
N LYS A 14 5.96 10.78 7.81
CA LYS A 14 6.01 10.89 9.28
C LYS A 14 7.04 9.95 9.93
N GLY A 15 7.90 9.29 9.13
CA GLY A 15 8.91 8.36 9.63
C GLY A 15 8.33 7.06 10.19
N LYS A 16 7.11 6.69 9.80
CA LYS A 16 6.49 5.41 10.19
C LYS A 16 6.65 4.40 9.07
N GLU A 17 6.84 3.14 9.45
CA GLU A 17 6.84 2.01 8.51
C GLU A 17 5.55 1.97 7.67
N PRO A 18 5.66 1.66 6.36
CA PRO A 18 4.49 1.47 5.51
C PRO A 18 3.68 0.26 5.98
N LEU A 19 2.38 0.29 5.71
CA LEU A 19 1.52 -0.87 5.89
C LEU A 19 1.88 -1.91 4.82
N PRO A 20 2.14 -3.17 5.23
CA PRO A 20 2.52 -4.21 4.30
C PRO A 20 1.30 -4.71 3.51
N MET A 21 1.56 -5.19 2.30
CA MET A 21 0.55 -5.86 1.48
C MET A 21 0.52 -7.35 1.82
N ILE A 22 -0.64 -7.86 2.17
CA ILE A 22 -0.85 -9.27 2.47
C ILE A 22 -1.40 -9.96 1.22
N CYS A 23 -0.78 -11.05 0.80
CA CYS A 23 -1.28 -11.86 -0.30
C CYS A 23 -1.17 -13.35 -0.01
N SER A 24 -1.95 -14.17 -0.71
CA SER A 24 -1.77 -15.63 -0.66
C SER A 24 -0.35 -16.01 -1.12
N THR A 25 0.20 -17.12 -0.61
CA THR A 25 1.51 -17.62 -1.05
C THR A 25 1.53 -17.92 -2.55
N LEU A 26 0.41 -18.40 -3.11
CA LEU A 26 0.28 -18.75 -4.53
C LEU A 26 0.34 -17.52 -5.44
N SER A 27 -0.17 -16.37 -4.98
CA SER A 27 -0.25 -15.13 -5.76
C SER A 27 0.96 -14.22 -5.56
N ARG A 28 1.90 -14.57 -4.68
CA ARG A 28 3.02 -13.68 -4.30
C ARG A 28 3.90 -13.31 -5.49
N GLY A 29 4.28 -14.29 -6.31
CA GLY A 29 5.13 -14.03 -7.47
C GLY A 29 4.50 -13.01 -8.42
N ALA A 30 3.24 -13.24 -8.80
CA ALA A 30 2.48 -12.34 -9.66
C ALA A 30 2.34 -10.94 -9.05
N LEU A 31 1.96 -10.83 -7.77
CA LEU A 31 1.80 -9.53 -7.11
C LEU A 31 3.12 -8.76 -7.02
N THR A 32 4.22 -9.43 -6.67
CA THR A 32 5.55 -8.83 -6.61
C THR A 32 5.98 -8.32 -7.99
N SER A 33 5.76 -9.09 -9.06
CA SER A 33 6.04 -8.65 -10.43
C SER A 33 5.21 -7.44 -10.83
N SER A 34 3.90 -7.45 -10.56
CA SER A 34 3.03 -6.29 -10.83
C SER A 34 3.45 -5.06 -10.03
N ILE A 35 3.95 -5.23 -8.79
CA ILE A 35 4.53 -4.15 -7.99
C ILE A 35 5.79 -3.59 -8.64
N ALA A 36 6.69 -4.45 -9.11
CA ALA A 36 7.91 -4.03 -9.78
C ALA A 36 7.62 -3.27 -11.07
N GLU A 37 6.75 -3.79 -11.94
CA GLU A 37 6.36 -3.15 -13.20
C GLU A 37 5.73 -1.77 -12.96
N PHE A 38 4.81 -1.69 -12.00
CA PHE A 38 4.18 -0.44 -11.64
C PHE A 38 5.20 0.55 -11.04
N LYS A 39 6.12 0.08 -10.20
CA LYS A 39 7.22 0.89 -9.66
C LYS A 39 8.08 1.48 -10.76
N ASP A 40 8.52 0.67 -11.71
CA ASP A 40 9.37 1.12 -12.80
C ASP A 40 8.66 2.19 -13.65
N LYS A 41 7.37 1.97 -13.94
CA LYS A 41 6.55 2.94 -14.67
C LYS A 41 6.43 4.28 -13.95
N GLU A 42 6.11 4.28 -12.66
CA GLU A 42 5.95 5.52 -11.89
C GLU A 42 7.29 6.25 -11.72
N LEU A 43 8.39 5.53 -11.49
CA LEU A 43 9.73 6.12 -11.37
C LEU A 43 10.24 6.73 -12.67
N GLN A 44 9.78 6.25 -13.82
CA GLN A 44 10.09 6.85 -15.12
C GLN A 44 9.18 8.03 -15.49
N SER A 45 8.07 8.22 -14.78
CA SER A 45 7.04 9.21 -15.09
C SER A 45 6.76 10.16 -13.92
N SER A 46 5.65 9.97 -13.21
CA SER A 46 5.12 10.80 -12.13
C SER A 46 6.12 11.02 -10.98
N LEU A 47 6.95 10.01 -10.67
CA LEU A 47 7.89 10.01 -9.54
C LEU A 47 9.35 10.19 -9.96
N LYS A 48 9.61 10.57 -11.22
CA LYS A 48 10.97 10.77 -11.75
C LYS A 48 11.83 11.74 -10.92
N LYS A 49 11.20 12.73 -10.29
CA LYS A 49 11.88 13.73 -9.43
C LYS A 49 11.96 13.32 -7.96
N GLY A 50 11.45 12.15 -7.58
CA GLY A 50 11.32 11.73 -6.18
C GLY A 50 12.66 11.69 -5.43
N GLY A 51 13.71 11.13 -6.03
CA GLY A 51 15.04 11.10 -5.41
C GLY A 51 15.63 12.49 -5.17
N PHE A 52 15.46 13.41 -6.13
CA PHE A 52 15.88 14.80 -5.97
C PHE A 52 15.13 15.52 -4.82
N TYR A 53 13.82 15.28 -4.69
CA TYR A 53 13.06 15.82 -3.56
C TYR A 53 13.45 15.17 -2.23
N GLU A 54 13.81 13.89 -2.23
CA GLU A 54 14.31 13.23 -1.03
C GLU A 54 15.59 13.89 -0.51
N GLU A 55 16.55 14.16 -1.40
CA GLU A 55 17.80 14.85 -1.04
C GLU A 55 17.55 16.27 -0.51
N LYS A 56 16.67 17.03 -1.18
CA LYS A 56 16.44 18.44 -0.81
C LYS A 56 15.54 18.65 0.39
N MET A 57 14.50 17.83 0.56
CA MET A 57 13.43 18.10 1.51
C MET A 57 13.54 17.29 2.80
N SER A 58 14.33 16.20 2.83
CA SER A 58 14.40 15.34 4.03
C SER A 58 14.89 16.10 5.27
N SER A 59 15.89 16.99 5.12
CA SER A 59 16.37 17.83 6.22
C SER A 59 15.31 18.83 6.70
N CYS A 60 14.61 19.47 5.76
CA CYS A 60 13.53 20.43 6.05
C CYS A 60 12.34 19.77 6.75
N ILE A 61 11.94 18.57 6.31
CA ILE A 61 10.87 17.81 6.96
C ILE A 61 11.28 17.43 8.39
N LYS A 62 12.54 17.05 8.59
CA LYS A 62 13.07 16.71 9.92
C LYS A 62 13.09 17.92 10.87
N SER A 63 13.37 19.12 10.36
CA SER A 63 13.46 20.33 11.19
C SER A 63 12.13 21.06 11.39
N LEU A 64 11.30 21.16 10.34
CA LEU A 64 10.07 21.97 10.32
C LEU A 64 8.80 21.14 10.45
N GLY A 65 8.89 19.82 10.24
CA GLY A 65 7.74 18.92 10.20
C GLY A 65 7.06 18.84 8.84
N VAL A 66 6.42 17.71 8.57
CA VAL A 66 5.76 17.41 7.29
C VAL A 66 4.67 18.43 6.94
N GLU A 67 3.88 18.87 7.92
CA GLU A 67 2.75 19.78 7.70
C GLU A 67 3.23 21.14 7.18
N MET A 68 4.23 21.73 7.83
CA MET A 68 4.79 23.01 7.41
C MET A 68 5.39 22.93 6.01
N VAL A 69 6.14 21.85 5.71
CA VAL A 69 6.73 21.66 4.38
C VAL A 69 5.65 21.42 3.33
N HIS A 70 4.60 20.64 3.64
CA HIS A 70 3.48 20.39 2.73
C HIS A 70 2.72 21.66 2.38
N ASN A 71 2.47 22.53 3.36
CA ASN A 71 1.75 23.79 3.12
C ASN A 71 2.51 24.73 2.17
N ASN A 72 3.85 24.68 2.19
CA ASN A 72 4.69 25.48 1.29
C ASN A 72 4.97 24.80 -0.06
N PHE A 73 5.08 23.47 -0.07
CA PHE A 73 5.47 22.67 -1.24
C PHE A 73 4.57 21.43 -1.37
N PRO A 74 3.26 21.59 -1.67
CA PRO A 74 2.31 20.50 -1.59
C PRO A 74 2.57 19.40 -2.63
N LEU A 75 2.95 19.79 -3.85
CA LEU A 75 3.20 18.85 -4.95
C LEU A 75 4.49 18.05 -4.71
N GLU A 76 5.57 18.72 -4.34
CA GLU A 76 6.87 18.10 -4.08
C GLU A 76 6.80 17.18 -2.87
N THR A 77 6.11 17.61 -1.81
CA THR A 77 5.89 16.78 -0.63
C THR A 77 5.05 15.54 -0.97
N LYS A 78 4.02 15.70 -1.82
CA LYS A 78 3.23 14.57 -2.30
C LYS A 78 4.09 13.59 -3.11
N THR A 79 4.83 14.07 -4.11
CA THR A 79 5.72 13.23 -4.93
C THR A 79 6.77 12.53 -4.07
N LEU A 80 7.36 13.21 -3.08
CA LEU A 80 8.30 12.60 -2.15
C LEU A 80 7.65 11.49 -1.33
N GLY A 81 6.44 11.71 -0.81
CA GLY A 81 5.70 10.70 -0.06
C GLY A 81 5.37 9.47 -0.91
N GLU A 82 4.95 9.66 -2.15
CA GLU A 82 4.66 8.58 -3.10
C GLU A 82 5.94 7.82 -3.50
N TYR A 83 7.03 8.55 -3.74
CA TYR A 83 8.35 7.98 -4.02
C TYR A 83 8.89 7.14 -2.85
N LYS A 84 8.78 7.62 -1.61
CA LYS A 84 9.19 6.83 -0.44
C LYS A 84 8.30 5.60 -0.26
N ALA A 85 6.99 5.77 -0.41
CA ALA A 85 6.03 4.68 -0.23
C ALA A 85 6.23 3.54 -1.23
N ILE A 86 6.43 3.85 -2.52
CA ILE A 86 6.61 2.83 -3.56
C ILE A 86 7.94 2.07 -3.42
N ASN A 87 8.98 2.72 -2.90
CA ASN A 87 10.28 2.10 -2.66
C ASN A 87 10.32 1.22 -1.40
N GLN A 88 9.41 1.45 -0.45
CA GLN A 88 9.31 0.69 0.80
C GLN A 88 8.11 -0.28 0.81
N LEU A 89 7.34 -0.34 -0.27
CA LEU A 89 6.20 -1.24 -0.40
C LEU A 89 6.70 -2.69 -0.35
N ASN A 90 6.18 -3.48 0.59
CA ASN A 90 6.53 -4.87 0.76
C ASN A 90 5.30 -5.77 0.72
N VAL A 91 5.50 -6.98 0.20
CA VAL A 91 4.51 -8.05 0.21
C VAL A 91 4.95 -9.07 1.26
N ILE A 92 4.06 -9.40 2.19
CA ILE A 92 4.34 -10.35 3.27
C ILE A 92 3.47 -11.60 3.17
N ASP A 93 3.98 -12.71 3.69
CA ASP A 93 3.20 -13.92 3.87
C ASP A 93 2.26 -13.76 5.07
N PRO A 94 0.94 -14.01 4.92
CA PRO A 94 0.05 -14.15 6.06
C PRO A 94 0.60 -15.10 7.14
N LYS A 95 1.33 -16.15 6.76
CA LYS A 95 1.96 -17.09 7.71
C LYS A 95 3.09 -16.48 8.52
N THR A 96 3.75 -15.43 8.02
CA THR A 96 4.83 -14.73 8.72
C THR A 96 4.33 -13.63 9.65
N LEU A 97 3.03 -13.30 9.61
CA LEU A 97 2.44 -12.34 10.52
C LEU A 97 2.46 -12.89 11.95
N PRO A 98 2.88 -12.10 12.96
CA PRO A 98 2.80 -12.50 14.37
C PRO A 98 1.34 -12.80 14.79
N GLU A 99 1.14 -13.63 15.82
CA GLU A 99 -0.21 -13.92 16.32
C GLU A 99 -0.80 -12.68 16.99
N ASN A 100 -2.08 -12.39 16.75
CA ASN A 100 -2.84 -11.30 17.39
C ASN A 100 -2.31 -9.87 17.14
N THR A 101 -1.61 -9.61 16.03
CA THR A 101 -1.08 -8.26 15.71
C THR A 101 -1.85 -7.51 14.62
N ILE A 102 -2.98 -8.04 14.15
CA ILE A 102 -3.76 -7.40 13.09
C ILE A 102 -5.01 -6.77 13.70
N ASP A 103 -4.90 -5.48 14.00
CA ASP A 103 -6.03 -4.69 14.52
C ASP A 103 -6.97 -4.22 13.40
N THR A 104 -6.43 -3.95 12.22
CA THR A 104 -7.19 -3.35 11.11
C THR A 104 -6.63 -3.81 9.76
N ILE A 105 -7.54 -4.14 8.83
CA ILE A 105 -7.20 -4.51 7.46
C ILE A 105 -7.84 -3.49 6.53
N TYR A 106 -7.02 -2.87 5.68
CA TYR A 106 -7.48 -1.96 4.64
C TYR A 106 -7.67 -2.77 3.36
N VAL A 107 -8.92 -2.85 2.89
CA VAL A 107 -9.24 -3.50 1.63
C VAL A 107 -9.40 -2.41 0.57
N ILE A 108 -8.67 -2.56 -0.53
CA ILE A 108 -8.62 -1.58 -1.61
C ILE A 108 -9.11 -2.28 -2.89
N GLY A 109 -10.16 -1.75 -3.50
CA GLY A 109 -10.74 -2.28 -4.73
C GLY A 109 -11.79 -1.34 -5.31
N HIS A 110 -12.28 -1.68 -6.50
CA HIS A 110 -13.37 -0.96 -7.13
C HIS A 110 -14.71 -1.42 -6.54
N GLY A 111 -15.62 -0.49 -6.28
CA GLY A 111 -16.96 -0.74 -5.73
C GLY A 111 -18.00 0.13 -6.42
N GLU A 112 -19.26 -0.25 -6.31
CA GLU A 112 -20.41 0.52 -6.79
C GLU A 112 -21.16 1.12 -5.60
N ALA A 113 -21.58 2.37 -5.70
CA ALA A 113 -22.32 3.04 -4.63
C ALA A 113 -23.60 2.27 -4.29
N GLY A 114 -23.83 2.01 -3.00
CA GLY A 114 -25.01 1.26 -2.53
C GLY A 114 -24.92 -0.26 -2.75
N ARG A 115 -23.81 -0.80 -3.29
CA ARG A 115 -23.58 -2.23 -3.42
C ARG A 115 -22.35 -2.68 -2.62
N PRO A 116 -22.49 -3.60 -1.65
CA PRO A 116 -21.38 -4.05 -0.83
C PRO A 116 -20.54 -5.12 -1.55
N HIS A 117 -19.99 -4.78 -2.72
CA HIS A 117 -19.19 -5.66 -3.57
C HIS A 117 -17.85 -5.01 -3.93
N LEU A 118 -16.82 -5.85 -4.06
CA LEU A 118 -15.57 -5.51 -4.72
C LEU A 118 -15.53 -6.13 -6.11
N TYR A 119 -15.20 -5.32 -7.10
CA TYR A 119 -15.12 -5.73 -8.50
C TYR A 119 -13.67 -6.00 -8.89
N ASP A 120 -13.47 -7.08 -9.64
CA ASP A 120 -12.18 -7.36 -10.27
C ASP A 120 -11.94 -6.39 -11.43
N THR A 121 -10.70 -5.95 -11.57
CA THR A 121 -10.24 -5.05 -12.64
C THR A 121 -9.63 -5.80 -13.82
N ILE A 122 -9.42 -7.11 -13.71
CA ILE A 122 -8.90 -7.96 -14.78
C ILE A 122 -10.08 -8.60 -15.52
N GLU A 123 -10.03 -8.61 -16.86
CA GLU A 123 -11.14 -8.99 -17.74
C GLU A 123 -11.82 -10.31 -17.33
N GLY A 124 -13.11 -10.20 -16.97
CA GLY A 124 -13.97 -11.33 -16.61
C GLY A 124 -14.88 -11.07 -15.41
N SER A 125 -15.64 -9.96 -15.43
CA SER A 125 -16.86 -9.63 -14.65
C SER A 125 -17.06 -10.18 -13.22
N GLY A 126 -15.98 -10.51 -12.50
CA GLY A 126 -16.04 -11.03 -11.15
C GLY A 126 -16.40 -9.90 -10.19
N SER A 127 -17.46 -10.09 -9.42
CA SER A 127 -17.72 -9.28 -8.23
C SER A 127 -17.77 -10.21 -7.03
N LYS A 128 -17.17 -9.79 -5.92
CA LYS A 128 -17.18 -10.54 -4.67
C LYS A 128 -17.84 -9.72 -3.57
N PRO A 129 -18.85 -10.27 -2.87
CA PRO A 129 -19.42 -9.60 -1.70
C PRO A 129 -18.34 -9.28 -0.66
N ILE A 130 -18.45 -8.12 -0.01
CA ILE A 130 -17.52 -7.71 1.04
C ILE A 130 -17.45 -8.74 2.17
N SER A 131 -18.58 -9.38 2.51
CA SER A 131 -18.64 -10.46 3.51
C SER A 131 -17.69 -11.62 3.18
N ASP A 132 -17.64 -12.00 1.91
CA ASP A 132 -16.85 -13.15 1.47
C ASP A 132 -15.37 -12.77 1.43
N VAL A 133 -15.05 -11.51 1.07
CA VAL A 133 -13.70 -10.96 1.17
C VAL A 133 -13.22 -10.96 2.62
N ILE A 134 -14.06 -10.55 3.57
CA ILE A 134 -13.74 -10.60 5.01
C ILE A 134 -13.52 -12.04 5.46
N SER A 135 -14.35 -12.99 5.01
CA SER A 135 -14.21 -14.41 5.33
C SER A 135 -12.89 -14.99 4.81
N ASP A 136 -12.55 -14.71 3.55
CA ASP A 136 -11.28 -15.13 2.94
C ASP A 136 -10.08 -14.60 3.71
N ILE A 137 -10.07 -13.29 4.00
CA ILE A 137 -9.01 -12.63 4.75
C ILE A 137 -8.91 -13.24 6.15
N SER A 138 -10.04 -13.43 6.82
CA SER A 138 -10.09 -14.09 8.13
C SER A 138 -9.51 -15.50 8.07
N SER A 139 -9.77 -16.26 7.00
CA SER A 139 -9.21 -17.60 6.81
C SER A 139 -7.69 -17.58 6.56
N LEU A 140 -7.20 -16.59 5.81
CA LEU A 140 -5.77 -16.39 5.53
C LEU A 140 -5.00 -16.09 6.81
N VAL A 141 -5.60 -15.30 7.71
CA VAL A 141 -5.02 -14.93 9.00
C VAL A 141 -5.20 -16.04 10.05
N ARG A 142 -6.38 -16.69 10.11
CA ARG A 142 -6.71 -17.72 11.13
C ARG A 142 -6.04 -19.06 10.91
N LYS A 143 -5.67 -19.45 9.68
CA LYS A 143 -4.97 -20.73 9.44
C LYS A 143 -3.64 -20.88 10.21
N LYS A 144 -3.18 -19.83 10.88
CA LYS A 144 -2.09 -19.87 11.86
C LYS A 144 -2.45 -20.60 13.17
N SER A 145 -3.71 -20.55 13.63
CA SER A 145 -4.11 -21.07 14.95
C SER A 145 -4.29 -22.59 15.04
N ASN A 146 -4.33 -23.30 13.90
CA ASN A 146 -4.63 -24.75 13.84
C ASN A 146 -3.39 -25.63 13.60
N HIS A 147 -2.18 -25.08 13.76
CA HIS A 147 -0.97 -25.88 13.90
C HIS A 147 -0.57 -25.93 15.38
N LYS A 148 -1.29 -26.75 16.14
CA LYS A 148 -0.84 -27.32 17.42
C LYS A 148 -0.66 -28.81 17.25
#